data_AF-A0A4P5VEZ5-F1
#
_entry.id   AF-A0A4P5VEZ5-F1
#
_cell.length_a   1.000
_cell.length_b   1.000
_cell.length_c   1.000
_cell.angle_alpha   90.00
_cell.angle_beta   90.00
_cell.angle_gamma   90.00
#
_symmetry.space_group_name_H-M   'P 1'
#
loop_
_entity.id
_entity.type
_entity.pdbx_description
1 polymer ?
#
loop_
_entity_poly.entity_id
_entity_poly.type
_entity_poly.pdbx_seq_one_letter_code
_entity_poly.pdbx_strand_id
1 'polypeptide(L)'
;MSVSPDPSPASSGELPIIEACLDLIRWFVPLLQRLPRQHRFGLGDRLIGHLYHLLEQLVLARYARAKLPILEPLKAHIVVIQLQIRLLHQFQLIELQRYEHASRLINTIAKQHSGWLSQQLQQRPGEQQQPAELQHA
;
A
#
# COMPACT_ATOMS: atom_id res chain seq x y z
N MET A 1 26.37 21.51 11.61
CA MET A 1 25.54 20.70 12.51
C MET A 1 25.02 19.53 11.72
N SER A 2 25.65 18.36 11.89
CA SER A 2 25.33 17.14 11.17
C SER A 2 24.14 16.49 11.87
N VAL A 3 22.95 16.53 11.26
CA VAL A 3 21.83 15.70 11.71
C VAL A 3 22.02 14.35 11.05
N SER A 4 22.63 13.42 11.79
CA SER A 4 22.56 12.01 11.45
C SER A 4 21.09 11.57 11.46
N PRO A 5 20.62 10.76 10.49
CA PRO A 5 19.33 10.13 10.63
C PRO A 5 19.43 9.12 11.79
N ASP A 6 18.57 9.33 12.79
CA ASP A 6 18.32 8.39 13.87
C ASP A 6 18.02 6.99 13.26
N PRO A 7 18.69 5.90 13.70
CA PRO A 7 18.28 4.56 13.30
C PRO A 7 16.85 4.32 13.78
N SER A 8 15.92 4.34 12.82
CA SER A 8 14.50 3.97 13.01
C SER A 8 14.40 2.71 13.90
N PRO A 9 13.54 2.67 14.92
CA PRO A 9 13.45 1.55 15.83
C PRO A 9 12.87 0.32 15.12
N ALA A 10 13.73 -0.51 14.54
CA ALA A 10 13.36 -1.85 14.13
C ALA A 10 13.24 -2.73 15.38
N SER A 11 11.99 -3.04 15.76
CA SER A 11 11.52 -4.30 16.39
C SER A 11 10.18 -4.12 17.11
N SER A 12 9.21 -3.47 16.45
CA SER A 12 7.81 -3.77 16.75
C SER A 12 7.41 -4.95 15.86
N GLY A 13 6.60 -5.90 16.31
CA GLY A 13 6.15 -7.05 15.52
C GLY A 13 5.24 -6.69 14.33
N GLU A 14 5.46 -5.54 13.70
CA GLU A 14 4.66 -5.03 12.59
C GLU A 14 4.98 -5.74 11.28
N LEU A 15 3.99 -5.80 10.38
CA LEU A 15 4.20 -6.45 9.08
C LEU A 15 5.06 -5.52 8.21
N PRO A 16 6.06 -6.03 7.48
CA PRO A 16 6.94 -5.19 6.64
C PRO A 16 6.20 -4.29 5.64
N ILE A 17 5.02 -4.72 5.17
CA ILE A 17 4.15 -3.92 4.28
C ILE A 17 3.48 -2.73 4.96
N ILE A 18 3.16 -2.85 6.24
CA ILE A 18 2.58 -1.75 7.03
C ILE A 18 3.68 -0.71 7.29
N GLU A 19 4.89 -1.15 7.64
CA GLU A 19 6.04 -0.25 7.82
C GLU A 19 6.38 0.47 6.52
N ALA A 20 6.46 -0.24 5.39
CA ALA A 20 6.68 0.37 4.08
C ALA A 20 5.60 1.40 3.70
N CYS A 21 4.33 1.13 4.06
CA CYS A 21 3.24 2.07 3.85
C CYS A 21 3.37 3.32 4.74
N LEU A 22 3.77 3.16 6.01
CA LEU A 22 4.04 4.28 6.92
C LEU A 22 5.20 5.14 6.40
N ASP A 23 6.27 4.53 5.90
CA ASP A 23 7.40 5.26 5.33
C ASP A 23 7.00 6.03 4.07
N LEU A 24 6.18 5.44 3.20
CA LEU A 24 5.59 6.13 2.06
C LEU A 24 4.78 7.35 2.49
N ILE A 25 3.91 7.21 3.50
CA ILE A 25 3.07 8.30 4.04
C ILE A 25 3.95 9.42 4.62
N ARG A 26 4.91 9.07 5.49
CA ARG A 26 5.84 10.02 6.13
C ARG A 26 6.61 10.83 5.10
N TRP A 27 6.99 10.19 3.99
CA TRP A 27 7.69 10.87 2.91
C TRP A 27 6.75 11.74 2.05
N PHE A 28 5.55 11.27 1.71
CA PHE A 28 4.64 11.99 0.82
C PHE A 28 3.91 13.16 1.48
N VAL A 29 3.42 13.02 2.71
CA VAL A 29 2.55 14.04 3.33
C VAL A 29 3.22 15.43 3.38
N PRO A 30 4.48 15.58 3.85
CA PRO A 30 5.15 16.89 3.84
C PRO A 30 5.39 17.44 2.43
N LEU A 31 5.57 16.57 1.44
CA LEU A 31 5.74 16.96 0.04
C LEU A 31 4.43 17.51 -0.52
N LEU A 32 3.31 16.82 -0.30
CA LEU A 32 2.00 17.19 -0.86
C LEU A 32 1.44 18.46 -0.21
N GLN A 33 1.72 18.67 1.08
CA GLN A 33 1.35 19.90 1.80
C GLN A 33 2.05 21.16 1.25
N ARG A 34 3.14 21.01 0.50
CA ARG A 34 3.88 22.12 -0.13
C ARG A 34 3.41 22.45 -1.55
N LEU A 35 2.47 21.69 -2.11
CA LEU A 35 1.96 21.94 -3.46
C LEU A 35 1.20 23.28 -3.55
N PRO A 36 1.19 23.93 -4.74
CA PRO A 36 0.34 25.09 -5.00
C PRO A 36 -1.13 24.77 -4.72
N ARG A 37 -1.90 25.74 -4.17
CA ARG A 37 -3.29 25.54 -3.73
C ARG A 37 -4.16 24.84 -4.79
N GLN A 38 -4.02 25.23 -6.06
CA GLN A 38 -4.79 24.68 -7.18
C GLN A 38 -4.64 23.16 -7.37
N HIS A 39 -3.46 22.59 -7.06
CA HIS A 39 -3.20 21.15 -7.19
C HIS A 39 -3.38 20.40 -5.87
N ARG A 40 -3.23 21.10 -4.74
CA ARG A 40 -3.39 20.55 -3.39
C ARG A 40 -4.81 20.02 -3.17
N PHE A 41 -5.83 20.83 -3.46
CA PHE A 41 -7.25 20.47 -3.27
C PHE A 41 -7.78 19.42 -4.26
N GLY A 42 -6.96 19.01 -5.24
CA GLY A 42 -7.32 17.98 -6.20
C GLY A 42 -6.47 16.72 -6.01
N LEU A 43 -5.31 16.70 -6.67
CA LEU A 43 -4.44 15.53 -6.73
C LEU A 43 -3.75 15.25 -5.39
N GLY A 44 -3.35 16.30 -4.66
CA GLY A 44 -2.68 16.18 -3.36
C GLY A 44 -3.57 15.49 -2.32
N ASP A 45 -4.75 16.07 -2.05
CA ASP A 45 -5.68 15.56 -1.05
C ASP A 45 -6.21 14.16 -1.43
N ARG A 46 -6.49 13.92 -2.71
CA ARG A 46 -6.89 12.59 -3.19
C ARG A 46 -5.81 11.54 -2.95
N LEU A 47 -4.55 11.86 -3.26
CA LEU A 47 -3.43 10.95 -3.03
C LEU A 47 -3.23 10.68 -1.53
N ILE A 48 -3.30 11.71 -0.68
CA ILE A 48 -3.24 11.53 0.78
C ILE A 48 -4.34 10.58 1.25
N GLY A 49 -5.57 10.76 0.77
CA GLY A 49 -6.69 9.86 1.08
C GLY A 49 -6.42 8.41 0.67
N HIS A 50 -5.88 8.18 -0.53
CA HIS A 50 -5.49 6.84 -0.98
C HIS A 50 -4.39 6.22 -0.12
N LEU A 51 -3.38 7.00 0.29
CA LEU A 51 -2.31 6.51 1.14
C LEU A 51 -2.84 6.08 2.52
N TYR A 52 -3.71 6.88 3.14
CA TYR A 52 -4.33 6.51 4.43
C TYR A 52 -5.28 5.33 4.30
N HIS A 53 -6.10 5.29 3.24
CA HIS A 53 -6.97 4.14 3.01
C HIS A 53 -6.17 2.84 2.80
N LEU A 54 -5.04 2.90 2.09
CA LEU A 54 -4.15 1.74 1.94
C LEU A 54 -3.63 1.27 3.31
N LEU A 55 -3.17 2.18 4.16
CA LEU A 55 -2.72 1.86 5.51
C LEU A 55 -3.83 1.19 6.33
N GLU A 56 -5.03 1.77 6.34
CA GLU A 56 -6.20 1.22 7.05
C GLU A 56 -6.52 -0.20 6.62
N GLN A 57 -6.55 -0.46 5.30
CA GLN A 57 -6.85 -1.79 4.77
C GLN A 57 -5.74 -2.81 5.07
N LEU A 58 -4.47 -2.40 5.07
CA LEU A 58 -3.36 -3.28 5.45
C LEU A 58 -3.43 -3.66 6.94
N VAL A 59 -3.76 -2.70 7.80
CA VAL A 59 -4.01 -2.96 9.23
C VAL A 59 -5.22 -3.86 9.42
N LEU A 60 -6.32 -3.62 8.69
CA LEU A 60 -7.50 -4.48 8.73
C LEU A 60 -7.17 -5.92 8.33
N ALA A 61 -6.45 -6.11 7.22
CA ALA A 61 -6.03 -7.42 6.74
C ALA A 61 -5.11 -8.15 7.73
N ARG A 62 -4.27 -7.42 8.48
CA ARG A 62 -3.38 -8.00 9.50
C ARG A 62 -4.17 -8.79 10.55
N TYR A 63 -5.26 -8.20 11.05
CA TYR A 63 -6.08 -8.76 12.13
C TYR A 63 -7.30 -9.56 11.64
N ALA A 64 -7.59 -9.54 10.33
CA ALA A 64 -8.69 -10.31 9.78
C ALA A 64 -8.41 -11.82 9.78
N ARG A 65 -9.47 -12.60 10.08
CA ARG A 65 -9.45 -14.06 9.87
C ARG A 65 -9.41 -14.41 8.38
N ALA A 66 -10.26 -13.76 7.59
CA ALA A 66 -10.29 -13.89 6.14
C ALA A 66 -9.63 -12.67 5.50
N LYS A 67 -8.38 -12.82 5.05
CA LYS A 67 -7.56 -11.71 4.54
C LYS A 67 -7.77 -11.44 3.05
N LEU A 68 -8.11 -12.47 2.27
CA LEU A 68 -8.22 -12.38 0.82
C LEU A 68 -9.26 -11.35 0.32
N PRO A 69 -10.48 -11.26 0.89
CA PRO A 69 -11.45 -10.24 0.48
C PRO A 69 -10.97 -8.80 0.68
N ILE A 70 -9.99 -8.58 1.57
CA ILE A 70 -9.39 -7.27 1.85
C ILE A 70 -8.18 -7.06 0.94
N LEU A 71 -7.31 -8.07 0.79
CA LEU A 71 -6.07 -7.95 0.04
C LEU A 71 -6.28 -7.90 -1.48
N GLU A 72 -7.23 -8.64 -2.04
CA GLU A 72 -7.48 -8.68 -3.48
C GLU A 72 -7.76 -7.28 -4.09
N PRO A 73 -8.70 -6.47 -3.57
CA PRO A 73 -8.98 -5.15 -4.13
C PRO A 73 -7.81 -4.16 -3.98
N LEU A 74 -6.91 -4.36 -3.01
CA LEU A 74 -5.76 -3.47 -2.81
C LEU A 74 -4.79 -3.46 -3.99
N LYS A 75 -4.77 -4.49 -4.84
CA LYS A 75 -3.94 -4.48 -6.06
C LYS A 75 -4.27 -3.30 -6.96
N ALA A 76 -5.57 -3.09 -7.24
CA ALA A 76 -6.01 -1.97 -8.06
C ALA A 76 -5.72 -0.63 -7.39
N HIS A 77 -5.91 -0.56 -6.07
CA HIS A 77 -5.65 0.65 -5.30
C HIS A 77 -4.17 1.08 -5.34
N ILE A 78 -3.23 0.14 -5.19
CA ILE A 78 -1.79 0.41 -5.32
C ILE A 78 -1.45 0.95 -6.72
N VAL A 79 -2.06 0.40 -7.77
CA VAL A 79 -1.87 0.90 -9.15
C VAL A 79 -2.42 2.32 -9.30
N VAL A 80 -3.56 2.64 -8.69
CA VAL A 80 -4.09 4.02 -8.68
C VAL A 80 -3.09 5.00 -8.05
N ILE A 81 -2.47 4.62 -6.92
CA ILE A 81 -1.44 5.42 -6.26
C ILE A 81 -0.23 5.61 -7.20
N GLN A 82 0.27 4.54 -7.85
CA GLN A 82 1.37 4.64 -8.83
C GLN A 82 1.06 5.62 -9.97
N LEU A 83 -0.18 5.59 -10.50
CA LEU A 83 -0.61 6.49 -11.56
C LEU A 83 -0.71 7.94 -11.08
N GLN A 84 -1.20 8.18 -9.87
CA GLN A 84 -1.24 9.52 -9.28
C GLN A 84 0.16 10.09 -9.02
N ILE A 85 1.11 9.25 -8.60
CA ILE A 85 2.53 9.63 -8.48
C ILE A 85 3.11 10.03 -9.84
N ARG A 86 2.77 9.30 -10.91
CA ARG A 86 3.15 9.66 -12.28
C ARG A 86 2.54 11.00 -12.70
N LEU A 87 1.27 11.25 -12.38
CA LEU A 87 0.62 12.53 -12.68
C LEU A 87 1.29 13.70 -11.96
N LEU A 88 1.73 13.55 -10.71
CA LEU A 88 2.50 14.58 -10.01
C LEU A 88 3.75 14.98 -10.81
N HIS A 89 4.47 14.00 -11.35
CA HIS A 89 5.65 14.27 -12.18
C HIS A 89 5.28 14.89 -13.54
N GLN A 90 4.25 14.36 -14.22
CA GLN A 90 3.80 14.88 -15.51
C GLN A 90 3.31 16.32 -15.44
N PHE A 91 2.69 16.71 -14.33
CA PHE A 91 2.29 18.09 -14.05
C PHE A 91 3.43 18.95 -13.49
N GLN A 92 4.66 18.45 -13.47
CA GLN A 92 5.84 19.14 -12.96
C GLN A 92 5.69 19.61 -11.49
N LEU A 93 4.86 18.90 -10.71
CA LEU A 93 4.65 19.17 -9.29
C LEU A 93 5.75 18.55 -8.42
N ILE A 94 6.46 17.56 -8.95
CA ILE A 94 7.65 16.96 -8.36
C ILE A 94 8.72 16.77 -9.43
N GLU A 95 9.98 16.93 -9.02
CA GLU A 95 11.15 16.66 -9.84
C GLU A 95 11.39 15.15 -10.03
N LEU A 96 12.14 14.79 -11.08
CA LEU A 96 12.45 13.40 -11.43
C LEU A 96 13.01 12.59 -10.25
N GLN A 97 13.94 13.16 -9.49
CA GLN A 97 14.54 12.48 -8.33
C GLN A 97 13.51 12.09 -7.26
N ARG A 98 12.54 12.96 -7.02
CA ARG A 98 11.44 12.70 -6.07
C ARG A 98 10.47 11.67 -6.65
N TYR A 99 10.16 11.76 -7.93
CA TYR A 99 9.34 10.76 -8.62
C TYR A 99 9.96 9.36 -8.56
N GLU A 100 11.26 9.23 -8.80
CA GLU A 100 11.97 7.96 -8.72
C GLU A 100 11.97 7.39 -7.30
N HIS A 101 12.21 8.24 -6.29
CA HIS A 101 12.17 7.82 -4.90
C HIS A 101 10.77 7.34 -4.49
N ALA A 102 9.73 8.12 -4.80
CA ALA A 102 8.33 7.74 -4.61
C ALA A 102 7.99 6.40 -5.28
N SER A 103 8.43 6.24 -6.53
CA SER A 103 8.21 5.03 -7.33
C SER A 103 8.86 3.81 -6.69
N ARG A 104 10.07 3.96 -6.13
CA ARG A 104 10.73 2.88 -5.39
C ARG A 104 9.94 2.47 -4.15
N LEU A 105 9.47 3.43 -3.36
CA LEU A 105 8.68 3.15 -2.15
C LEU A 105 7.38 2.39 -2.46
N ILE A 106 6.57 2.88 -3.41
CA ILE A 106 5.30 2.21 -3.76
C ILE A 106 5.54 0.83 -4.43
N ASN A 107 6.64 0.66 -5.17
CA ASN A 107 6.99 -0.64 -5.76
C ASN A 107 7.38 -1.68 -4.70
N THR A 108 8.02 -1.26 -3.61
CA THR A 108 8.28 -2.13 -2.45
C THR A 108 6.97 -2.65 -1.87
N ILE A 109 6.00 -1.76 -1.65
CA ILE A 109 4.66 -2.13 -1.16
C ILE A 109 3.97 -3.10 -2.12
N ALA A 110 4.01 -2.84 -3.43
CA ALA A 110 3.41 -3.71 -4.44
C ALA A 110 3.98 -5.14 -4.44
N LYS A 111 5.31 -5.26 -4.25
CA LYS A 111 5.98 -6.57 -4.13
C LYS A 111 5.57 -7.30 -2.86
N GLN A 112 5.59 -6.61 -1.71
CA GLN A 112 5.19 -7.19 -0.43
C GLN A 112 3.70 -7.59 -0.43
N HIS A 113 2.84 -6.79 -1.08
CA HIS A 113 1.42 -7.08 -1.25
C HIS A 113 1.22 -8.36 -2.06
N SER A 114 1.92 -8.47 -3.20
CA SER A 114 1.85 -9.66 -4.06
C SER A 114 2.33 -10.91 -3.33
N GLY A 115 3.38 -10.81 -2.52
CA GLY A 115 3.89 -11.90 -1.69
C GLY A 115 2.87 -12.33 -0.63
N TRP A 116 2.27 -11.37 0.09
CA TRP A 116 1.27 -11.66 1.11
C TRP A 116 0.00 -12.27 0.49
N LEU A 117 -0.48 -11.73 -0.63
CA LEU A 117 -1.63 -12.27 -1.36
C LEU A 117 -1.38 -13.71 -1.80
N SER A 118 -0.21 -13.99 -2.38
CA SER A 118 0.17 -15.34 -2.83
C SER A 118 0.23 -16.33 -1.66
N GLN A 119 0.79 -15.90 -0.51
CA GLN A 119 0.80 -16.71 0.71
C GLN A 119 -0.63 -17.06 1.17
N GLN A 120 -1.55 -16.09 1.15
CA GLN A 120 -2.94 -16.33 1.54
C GLN A 120 -3.68 -17.25 0.56
N LEU A 121 -3.39 -17.15 -0.75
CA LEU A 121 -3.96 -18.05 -1.76
C LEU A 121 -3.47 -19.50 -1.59
N GLN A 122 -2.19 -19.70 -1.24
CA GLN A 122 -1.64 -21.03 -0.95
C GLN A 122 -2.16 -21.61 0.36
N GLN A 123 -2.48 -20.74 1.34
CA GLN A 123 -3.02 -21.14 2.64
C GLN A 123 -4.51 -21.42 2.62
N ARG A 124 -5.25 -21.21 1.52
CA ARG A 124 -6.59 -21.78 1.35
C ARG A 124 -6.41 -23.29 1.17
N PRO A 125 -6.58 -24.13 2.21
CA PRO A 125 -6.75 -25.55 1.93
C PRO A 125 -8.05 -25.64 1.13
N GLY A 126 -8.12 -26.55 0.15
CA GLY A 126 -9.34 -26.73 -0.63
C GLY A 126 -10.57 -26.68 0.27
N GLU A 127 -11.60 -25.93 -0.14
CA GLU A 127 -12.97 -26.27 0.22
C GLU A 127 -13.03 -27.80 0.14
N GLN A 128 -13.06 -28.41 1.33
CA GLN A 128 -12.91 -29.85 1.48
C GLN A 128 -13.93 -30.47 0.55
N GLN A 129 -13.47 -31.45 -0.23
CA GLN A 129 -14.33 -32.42 -0.87
C GLN A 129 -15.48 -32.75 0.08
N GLN A 130 -16.67 -32.29 -0.24
CA GLN A 130 -17.86 -32.89 0.30
C GLN A 130 -18.11 -34.08 -0.64
N PRO A 131 -17.91 -35.34 -0.20
CA PRO A 131 -18.33 -36.46 -1.00
C PRO A 131 -19.84 -36.30 -1.21
N ALA A 132 -20.26 -36.19 -2.46
CA ALA A 132 -21.64 -36.38 -2.86
C ALA A 132 -21.98 -37.86 -2.71
N GLU A 133 -22.01 -38.36 -1.48
CA GLU A 133 -22.70 -39.59 -1.15
C GLU A 133 -23.88 -39.25 -0.25
N LEU A 134 -25.03 -39.79 -0.65
CA LEU A 134 -26.36 -39.70 -0.04
C LEU A 134 -27.22 -38.53 -0.53
N GLN A 135 -27.70 -38.64 -1.76
CA GLN A 135 -29.12 -38.43 -2.05
C GLN A 135 -29.54 -39.16 -3.35
N HIS A 136 -30.25 -40.28 -3.14
CA HIS A 136 -31.11 -41.02 -4.10
C HIS A 136 -30.42 -41.91 -5.14
N ALA A 137 -30.35 -43.22 -4.87
CA ALA A 137 -31.13 -44.27 -5.56
C ALA A 137 -30.50 -45.65 -5.31
#